data_AF-A0A2V7ZKS2-F1
#
_entry.id   AF-A0A2V7ZKS2-F1
#
_cell.length_a   1.000
_cell.length_b   1.000
_cell.length_c   1.000
_cell.angle_alpha   90.00
_cell.angle_beta   90.00
_cell.angle_gamma   90.00
#
_symmetry.space_group_name_H-M   'P 1'
#
loop_
_entity.id
_entity.type
_entity.pdbx_description
1 polymer ?
#
loop_
_entity_poly.entity_id
_entity_poly.type
_entity_poly.pdbx_seq_one_letter_code
_entity_poly.pdbx_strand_id
1 'polypeptide(L)'
;RSLDAGLHVLVEKPMALRADSCIALTGLAAAADRVLMIGYTFLYNAGVRKMKECMAADQFGDIYYLHATRTNLGPIRPDVNAVWDLAPHDVAIFNYLLGEQPLWASAIGTRVLRTTRDDIAFATLGYAHDVVGNIHVSWADPNKVREVVAVGSRRRVVFNDLNDAERVRYFATRSASSSCSSATARSSAHGSNRASR
;
A
#
# COMPACT_ATOMS: atom_id res chain seq x y z
N ARG A 1 4.97 -1.50 32.76
CA ARG A 1 4.36 -0.52 33.71
C ARG A 1 2.85 -0.41 33.51
N SER A 2 2.35 0.18 32.43
CA SER A 2 0.89 0.34 32.26
C SER A 2 0.14 -1.00 32.13
N LEU A 3 0.69 -1.96 31.38
CA LEU A 3 0.13 -3.31 31.30
C LEU A 3 0.17 -4.03 32.66
N ASP A 4 1.28 -3.95 33.40
CA ASP A 4 1.39 -4.54 34.75
C ASP A 4 0.41 -3.91 35.75
N ALA A 5 0.04 -2.65 35.53
CA ALA A 5 -1.00 -1.96 36.30
C ALA A 5 -2.43 -2.33 35.85
N GLY A 6 -2.58 -3.28 34.92
CA GLY A 6 -3.88 -3.72 34.42
C GLY A 6 -4.59 -2.70 33.54
N LEU A 7 -3.86 -1.84 32.82
CA LEU A 7 -4.43 -0.86 31.89
C LEU A 7 -4.34 -1.35 30.43
N HIS A 8 -5.33 -0.99 29.62
CA HIS A 8 -5.19 -1.01 28.17
C HIS A 8 -4.16 0.04 27.73
N VAL A 9 -3.42 -0.23 26.66
CA VAL A 9 -2.33 0.63 26.19
C VAL A 9 -2.50 0.92 24.71
N LEU A 10 -2.52 2.20 24.38
CA LEU A 10 -2.26 2.70 23.02
C LEU A 10 -0.81 3.24 23.00
N VAL A 11 0.01 2.71 22.11
CA VAL A 11 1.42 3.13 21.94
C VAL A 11 1.67 3.60 20.52
N GLU A 12 2.46 4.67 20.38
CA GLU A 12 2.92 5.13 19.08
C GLU A 12 3.83 4.10 18.39
N LYS A 13 3.91 4.21 17.06
CA LYS A 13 4.85 3.42 16.27
C LYS A 13 6.27 4.00 16.36
N PRO A 14 7.33 3.16 16.24
CA PRO A 14 7.30 1.71 16.35
C PRO A 14 7.06 1.27 17.80
N MET A 15 6.40 0.13 18.02
CA MET A 15 6.11 -0.39 19.37
C MET A 15 7.36 -0.50 20.24
N ALA A 16 8.45 -1.03 19.67
CA ALA A 16 9.77 -1.10 20.28
C ALA A 16 10.84 -1.17 19.18
N LEU A 17 12.11 -1.00 19.56
CA LEU A 17 13.26 -1.07 18.64
C LEU A 17 13.79 -2.50 18.44
N ARG A 18 13.25 -3.48 19.17
CA ARG A 18 13.66 -4.89 19.11
C ARG A 18 12.43 -5.79 19.04
N ALA A 19 12.49 -6.81 18.19
CA ALA A 19 11.43 -7.79 18.05
C ALA A 19 11.13 -8.52 19.38
N ASP A 20 12.16 -8.94 20.12
CA ASP A 20 12.01 -9.61 21.42
C ASP A 20 11.21 -8.76 22.42
N SER A 21 11.42 -7.43 22.39
CA SER A 21 10.67 -6.51 23.24
C SER A 21 9.21 -6.40 22.83
N CYS A 22 8.93 -6.40 21.52
CA CYS A 22 7.56 -6.45 21.02
C CYS A 22 6.85 -7.74 21.46
N ILE A 23 7.53 -8.89 21.33
CA ILE A 23 7.01 -10.20 21.74
C ILE A 23 6.71 -10.20 23.24
N ALA A 24 7.65 -9.74 24.07
CA ALA A 24 7.44 -9.63 25.51
C ALA A 24 6.23 -8.73 25.86
N LEU A 25 6.08 -7.58 25.20
CA LEU A 25 4.93 -6.67 25.42
C LEU A 25 3.60 -7.32 25.01
N THR A 26 3.56 -8.04 23.90
CA THR A 26 2.35 -8.78 23.48
C THR A 26 2.00 -9.89 24.46
N GLY A 27 3.00 -10.63 24.97
CA GLY A 27 2.79 -11.65 26.00
C GLY A 27 2.28 -11.07 27.31
N LEU A 28 2.82 -9.93 27.75
CA LEU A 28 2.33 -9.22 28.94
C LEU A 28 0.88 -8.74 28.79
N ALA A 29 0.53 -8.18 27.63
CA ALA A 29 -0.82 -7.73 27.35
C ALA A 29 -1.82 -8.90 27.37
N ALA A 30 -1.45 -10.03 26.77
CA ALA A 30 -2.25 -11.25 26.79
C ALA A 30 -2.41 -11.82 28.22
N ALA A 31 -1.32 -11.90 28.99
CA ALA A 31 -1.35 -12.40 30.36
C ALA A 31 -2.20 -11.53 31.30
N ALA A 32 -2.25 -10.22 31.05
CA ALA A 32 -3.05 -9.26 31.82
C ALA A 32 -4.51 -9.13 31.32
N ASP A 33 -4.89 -9.83 30.25
CA ASP A 33 -6.17 -9.65 29.54
C ASP A 33 -6.42 -8.17 29.17
N ARG A 34 -5.39 -7.51 28.61
CA ARG A 34 -5.45 -6.10 28.19
C ARG A 34 -5.14 -5.94 26.72
N VAL A 35 -5.74 -4.88 26.16
CA VAL A 35 -5.52 -4.49 24.76
C VAL A 35 -4.22 -3.69 24.69
N LEU A 36 -3.31 -4.15 23.84
CA LEU A 36 -2.13 -3.39 23.40
C LEU A 36 -2.35 -3.01 21.93
N MET A 37 -2.66 -1.74 21.69
CA MET A 37 -2.90 -1.17 20.37
C MET A 37 -1.72 -0.30 19.93
N ILE A 38 -1.32 -0.42 18.67
CA ILE A 38 -0.18 0.29 18.09
C ILE A 38 -0.75 1.31 17.11
N GLY A 39 -0.20 2.52 17.11
CA GLY A 39 -0.61 3.65 16.29
C GLY A 39 -0.37 3.51 14.78
N TYR A 40 -0.71 2.37 14.16
CA TYR A 40 -0.72 2.19 12.70
C TYR A 40 -1.93 2.86 12.06
N THR A 41 -2.03 4.19 12.19
CA THR A 41 -3.17 5.00 11.77
C THR A 41 -3.56 4.80 10.29
N PHE A 42 -2.59 4.57 9.39
CA PHE A 42 -2.86 4.33 7.97
C PHE A 42 -3.72 3.10 7.68
N LEU A 43 -3.75 2.08 8.55
CA LEU A 43 -4.64 0.93 8.38
C LEU A 43 -6.13 1.30 8.52
N TYR A 44 -6.40 2.43 9.16
CA TYR A 44 -7.74 2.97 9.34
C TYR A 44 -8.10 4.02 8.27
N ASN A 45 -7.16 4.36 7.37
CA ASN A 45 -7.39 5.29 6.28
C ASN A 45 -8.40 4.70 5.28
N ALA A 46 -9.42 5.49 4.91
CA ALA A 46 -10.46 5.06 3.99
C ALA A 46 -9.91 4.63 2.62
N GLY A 47 -8.81 5.24 2.15
CA GLY A 47 -8.15 4.87 0.91
C GLY A 47 -7.50 3.49 0.96
N VAL A 48 -6.78 3.19 2.05
CA VAL A 48 -6.17 1.86 2.27
C VAL A 48 -7.25 0.77 2.41
N ARG A 49 -8.36 1.06 3.08
CA ARG A 49 -9.49 0.12 3.16
C ARG A 49 -10.15 -0.15 1.81
N LYS A 50 -10.36 0.90 1.01
CA LYS A 50 -10.85 0.76 -0.38
C LYS A 50 -9.90 -0.06 -1.25
N MET A 51 -8.59 0.08 -1.07
CA MET A 51 -7.63 -0.82 -1.75
C MET A 51 -7.86 -2.27 -1.37
N LYS A 52 -8.00 -2.57 -0.06
CA LYS A 52 -8.26 -3.94 0.42
C LYS A 52 -9.54 -4.51 -0.18
N GLU A 53 -10.62 -3.74 -0.17
CA GLU A 53 -11.90 -4.12 -0.78
C GLU A 53 -11.75 -4.42 -2.28
N CYS A 54 -11.03 -3.55 -3.01
CA CYS A 54 -10.77 -3.75 -4.43
C CYS A 54 -9.94 -5.01 -4.70
N MET A 55 -8.93 -5.30 -3.87
CA MET A 55 -8.07 -6.47 -4.01
C MET A 55 -8.79 -7.77 -3.67
N ALA A 56 -9.76 -7.74 -2.75
CA ALA A 56 -10.56 -8.90 -2.38
C ALA A 56 -11.60 -9.29 -3.43
N ALA A 57 -11.94 -8.37 -4.35
CA ALA A 57 -12.90 -8.64 -5.40
C ALA A 57 -12.29 -9.51 -6.50
N ASP A 58 -13.01 -10.53 -6.98
CA ASP A 58 -12.56 -11.42 -8.05
C ASP A 58 -12.03 -10.65 -9.27
N GLN A 59 -12.62 -9.50 -9.59
CA GLN A 59 -12.18 -8.63 -10.67
C GLN A 59 -10.72 -8.11 -10.56
N PHE A 60 -10.05 -8.25 -9.42
CA PHE A 60 -8.63 -7.91 -9.27
C PHE A 60 -7.71 -8.96 -9.92
N GLY A 61 -8.11 -10.24 -9.81
CA GLY A 61 -7.33 -11.38 -10.26
C GLY A 61 -6.13 -11.66 -9.36
N ASP A 62 -5.18 -12.43 -9.87
CA ASP A 62 -3.95 -12.79 -9.16
C ASP A 62 -3.13 -11.54 -8.86
N ILE A 63 -2.59 -11.47 -7.66
CA ILE A 63 -1.72 -10.37 -7.23
C ILE A 63 -0.35 -10.61 -7.84
N TYR A 64 0.17 -9.64 -8.59
CA TYR A 64 1.52 -9.72 -9.17
C TYR A 64 2.56 -9.13 -8.22
N TYR A 65 2.37 -7.89 -7.79
CA TYR A 65 3.28 -7.20 -6.87
C TYR A 65 2.63 -5.96 -6.26
N LEU A 66 3.26 -5.46 -5.20
CA LEU A 66 2.96 -4.17 -4.59
C LEU A 66 4.19 -3.28 -4.64
N HIS A 67 4.00 -1.97 -4.70
CA HIS A 67 5.08 -1.04 -4.40
C HIS A 67 4.57 0.20 -3.66
N ALA A 68 5.44 0.80 -2.86
CA ALA A 68 5.16 2.02 -2.13
C ALA A 68 6.32 2.99 -2.25
N THR A 69 5.99 4.26 -2.39
CA THR A 69 6.94 5.37 -2.38
C THR A 69 6.52 6.34 -1.31
N ARG A 70 7.41 6.56 -0.33
CA ARG A 70 7.21 7.49 0.76
C ARG A 70 8.42 8.37 0.91
N THR A 71 8.34 9.56 0.34
CA THR A 71 9.47 10.48 0.23
C THR A 71 9.08 11.91 0.57
N ASN A 72 10.07 12.70 0.96
CA ASN A 72 9.95 14.13 1.23
C ASN A 72 11.34 14.78 1.26
N LEU A 73 11.42 16.09 1.06
CA LEU A 73 12.62 16.86 1.32
C LEU A 73 12.65 17.31 2.79
N GLY A 74 12.88 16.36 3.70
CA GLY A 74 12.89 16.58 5.15
C GLY A 74 11.50 16.70 5.82
N PRO A 75 11.44 16.90 7.16
CA PRO A 75 12.57 17.20 8.05
C PRO A 75 13.48 15.99 8.29
N ILE A 76 14.79 16.24 8.32
CA ILE A 76 15.80 15.24 8.66
C ILE A 76 15.77 15.03 10.18
N ARG A 77 15.67 13.77 10.62
CA ARG A 77 15.62 13.44 12.04
C ARG A 77 16.96 12.92 12.57
N PRO A 78 17.45 13.41 13.72
CA PRO A 78 18.72 12.96 14.29
C PRO A 78 18.61 11.67 15.13
N ASP A 79 17.40 11.27 15.52
CA ASP A 79 17.11 10.17 16.44
C ASP A 79 16.82 8.84 15.74
N VAL A 80 16.48 8.87 14.44
CA VAL A 80 16.00 7.72 13.67
C VAL A 80 16.58 7.77 12.25
N ASN A 81 16.48 6.67 11.48
CA ASN A 81 16.80 6.65 10.05
C ASN A 81 15.53 6.73 9.21
N ALA A 82 15.64 7.00 7.90
CA ALA A 82 14.47 7.13 7.03
C ALA A 82 13.61 5.86 7.00
N VAL A 83 14.24 4.67 7.10
CA VAL A 83 13.54 3.39 7.15
C VAL A 83 12.60 3.34 8.35
N TRP A 84 13.10 3.50 9.57
CA TRP A 84 12.31 3.42 10.81
C TRP A 84 11.26 4.51 10.92
N ASP A 85 11.49 5.67 10.32
CA ASP A 85 10.52 6.76 10.34
C ASP A 85 9.35 6.50 9.37
N LEU A 86 9.66 6.06 8.15
CA LEU A 86 8.75 6.04 7.02
C LEU A 86 8.21 4.63 6.69
N ALA A 87 9.10 3.63 6.59
CA ALA A 87 8.77 2.30 6.06
C ALA A 87 7.80 1.47 6.93
N PRO A 88 7.76 1.54 8.28
CA PRO A 88 6.82 0.75 9.08
C PRO A 88 5.36 0.90 8.67
N HIS A 89 4.98 2.07 8.14
CA HIS A 89 3.63 2.29 7.62
C HIS A 89 3.38 1.45 6.36
N ASP A 90 4.31 1.44 5.42
CA ASP A 90 4.15 0.75 4.14
C ASP A 90 4.25 -0.77 4.31
N VAL A 91 5.12 -1.26 5.21
CA VAL A 91 5.15 -2.67 5.62
C VAL A 91 3.82 -3.09 6.23
N ALA A 92 3.26 -2.28 7.15
CA ALA A 92 1.97 -2.58 7.75
C ALA A 92 0.84 -2.58 6.72
N ILE A 93 0.84 -1.64 5.77
CA ILE A 93 -0.14 -1.60 4.68
C ILE A 93 -0.03 -2.85 3.81
N PHE A 94 1.17 -3.26 3.38
CA PHE A 94 1.33 -4.49 2.59
C PHE A 94 0.82 -5.71 3.33
N ASN A 95 1.20 -5.88 4.60
CA ASN A 95 0.71 -6.99 5.43
C ASN A 95 -0.81 -6.99 5.55
N TYR A 96 -1.42 -5.82 5.73
CA TYR A 96 -2.87 -5.68 5.78
C TYR A 96 -3.54 -6.02 4.45
N LEU A 97 -3.02 -5.51 3.33
CA LEU A 97 -3.54 -5.73 1.98
C LEU A 97 -3.46 -7.20 1.58
N LEU A 98 -2.35 -7.88 1.91
CA LEU A 98 -2.15 -9.30 1.61
C LEU A 98 -2.77 -10.24 2.65
N GLY A 99 -2.94 -9.79 3.89
CA GLY A 99 -3.43 -10.62 5.01
C GLY A 99 -2.37 -11.55 5.61
N GLU A 100 -1.10 -11.32 5.32
CA GLU A 100 0.03 -12.16 5.74
C GLU A 100 1.29 -11.31 6.00
N GLN A 101 2.35 -11.94 6.48
CA GLN A 101 3.65 -11.29 6.74
C GLN A 101 4.69 -11.72 5.69
N PRO A 102 5.71 -10.90 5.42
CA PRO A 102 6.75 -11.29 4.48
C PRO A 102 7.56 -12.49 5.00
N LEU A 103 7.89 -13.39 4.08
CA LEU A 103 8.75 -14.57 4.30
C LEU A 103 10.24 -14.18 4.31
N TRP A 104 10.61 -13.15 3.56
CA TRP A 104 11.96 -12.62 3.51
C TRP A 104 11.98 -11.12 3.19
N ALA A 105 13.10 -10.48 3.50
CA ALA A 105 13.36 -9.09 3.15
C ALA A 105 14.81 -8.90 2.67
N SER A 106 15.01 -7.99 1.73
CA SER A 106 16.33 -7.51 1.28
C SER A 106 16.26 -5.99 1.14
N ALA A 107 17.27 -5.28 1.63
CA ALA A 107 17.27 -3.82 1.60
C ALA A 107 18.66 -3.25 1.38
N ILE A 108 18.72 -2.10 0.72
CA ILE A 108 19.91 -1.27 0.59
C ILE A 108 19.58 0.15 1.05
N GLY A 109 20.45 0.69 1.89
CA GLY A 109 20.38 2.05 2.41
C GLY A 109 21.58 2.88 1.97
N THR A 110 21.40 4.19 1.90
CA THR A 110 22.50 5.14 1.71
C THR A 110 22.27 6.43 2.48
N ARG A 111 23.31 7.23 2.54
CA ARG A 111 23.42 8.42 3.37
C ARG A 111 23.99 9.58 2.57
N VAL A 112 23.10 10.34 1.93
CA VAL A 112 23.49 11.44 1.02
C VAL A 112 23.42 12.81 1.68
N LEU A 113 22.61 12.96 2.74
CA LEU A 113 22.39 14.23 3.44
C LEU A 113 23.39 14.45 4.60
N ARG A 114 24.48 13.67 4.63
CA ARG A 114 25.55 13.74 5.65
C ARG A 114 25.03 13.58 7.10
N THR A 115 23.94 12.85 7.28
CA THR A 115 23.45 12.43 8.60
C THR A 115 24.39 11.39 9.22
N THR A 116 24.01 10.80 10.36
CA THR A 116 24.70 9.65 10.96
C THR A 116 24.07 8.31 10.60
N ARG A 117 22.90 8.31 9.92
CA ARG A 117 22.09 7.12 9.62
C ARG A 117 21.47 7.25 8.23
N ASP A 118 21.15 6.13 7.59
CA ASP A 118 20.60 6.13 6.22
C ASP A 118 19.37 7.05 6.08
N ASP A 119 19.44 7.93 5.09
CA ASP A 119 18.41 8.93 4.75
C ASP A 119 17.63 8.54 3.48
N ILE A 120 18.08 7.48 2.80
CA ILE A 120 17.43 6.84 1.65
C ILE A 120 17.52 5.33 1.84
N ALA A 121 16.45 4.61 1.50
CA ALA A 121 16.51 3.17 1.36
C ALA A 121 15.53 2.62 0.32
N PHE A 122 15.92 1.50 -0.26
CA PHE A 122 15.08 0.64 -1.08
C PHE A 122 14.99 -0.72 -0.40
N ALA A 123 13.78 -1.20 -0.15
CA ALA A 123 13.53 -2.48 0.47
C ALA A 123 12.60 -3.32 -0.41
N THR A 124 12.90 -4.61 -0.51
CA THR A 124 12.08 -5.61 -1.18
C THR A 124 11.67 -6.67 -0.17
N LEU A 125 10.39 -6.99 -0.15
CA LEU A 125 9.75 -7.97 0.72
C LEU A 125 9.17 -9.08 -0.16
N GLY A 126 9.43 -10.34 0.18
CA GLY A 126 8.79 -11.48 -0.46
C GLY A 126 7.70 -12.06 0.41
N TYR A 127 6.54 -12.33 -0.18
CA TYR A 127 5.37 -12.95 0.47
C TYR A 127 5.12 -14.34 -0.13
N ALA A 128 4.07 -15.03 0.34
CA ALA A 128 3.66 -16.28 -0.27
C ALA A 128 3.20 -16.08 -1.72
N HIS A 129 3.10 -17.16 -2.48
CA HIS A 129 2.67 -17.15 -3.89
C HIS A 129 3.54 -16.25 -4.79
N ASP A 130 4.84 -16.14 -4.47
CA ASP A 130 5.83 -15.36 -5.20
C ASP A 130 5.50 -13.86 -5.34
N VAL A 131 4.61 -13.33 -4.50
CA VAL A 131 4.27 -11.91 -4.48
C VAL A 131 5.43 -11.11 -3.90
N VAL A 132 5.82 -10.06 -4.59
CA VAL A 132 6.90 -9.15 -4.16
C VAL A 132 6.33 -7.77 -3.83
N GLY A 133 6.78 -7.19 -2.73
CA GLY A 133 6.52 -5.81 -2.33
C GLY A 133 7.80 -4.98 -2.37
N ASN A 134 7.82 -3.84 -3.07
CA ASN A 134 8.95 -2.90 -3.05
C ASN A 134 8.61 -1.61 -2.30
N ILE A 135 9.54 -1.09 -1.50
CA ILE A 135 9.37 0.12 -0.71
C ILE A 135 10.56 1.05 -0.97
N HIS A 136 10.28 2.26 -1.43
CA HIS A 136 11.23 3.35 -1.53
C HIS A 136 10.93 4.41 -0.47
N VAL A 137 11.90 4.68 0.40
CA VAL A 137 11.86 5.76 1.39
C VAL A 137 13.03 6.70 1.22
N SER A 138 12.77 8.01 1.34
CA SER A 138 13.79 9.03 1.15
C SER A 138 13.43 10.34 1.84
N TRP A 139 14.37 10.91 2.59
CA TRP A 139 14.34 12.30 3.06
C TRP A 139 15.03 13.28 2.10
N ALA A 140 15.60 12.78 1.01
CA ALA A 140 16.37 13.54 0.04
C ALA A 140 15.61 13.81 -1.27
N ASP A 141 14.46 13.15 -1.48
CA ASP A 141 13.68 13.31 -2.70
C ASP A 141 13.01 14.69 -2.73
N PRO A 142 13.13 15.46 -3.83
CA PRO A 142 12.47 16.76 -3.94
C PRO A 142 10.95 16.65 -3.91
N ASN A 143 10.39 15.52 -4.37
CA ASN A 143 8.96 15.32 -4.42
C ASN A 143 8.47 14.69 -3.13
N LYS A 144 7.51 15.33 -2.48
CA LYS A 144 6.76 14.72 -1.39
C LYS A 144 5.79 13.71 -2.00
N VAL A 145 6.05 12.41 -1.80
CA VAL A 145 5.22 11.31 -2.31
C VAL A 145 4.77 10.45 -1.15
N ARG A 146 3.50 10.04 -1.18
CA ARG A 146 2.92 9.04 -0.26
C ARG A 146 1.96 8.19 -1.04
N GLU A 147 2.50 7.18 -1.72
CA GLU A 147 1.77 6.37 -2.66
C GLU A 147 1.98 4.88 -2.37
N VAL A 148 0.89 4.12 -2.49
CA VAL A 148 0.88 2.67 -2.44
C VAL A 148 0.13 2.16 -3.66
N VAL A 149 0.73 1.22 -4.38
CA VAL A 149 0.16 0.62 -5.58
C VAL A 149 0.12 -0.88 -5.42
N ALA A 150 -1.02 -1.48 -5.75
CA ALA A 150 -1.16 -2.92 -5.92
C ALA A 150 -1.50 -3.23 -7.37
N VAL A 151 -0.76 -4.19 -7.94
CA VAL A 151 -0.90 -4.62 -9.33
C VAL A 151 -1.40 -6.05 -9.35
N GLY A 152 -2.59 -6.26 -9.88
CA GLY A 152 -3.16 -7.57 -10.17
C GLY A 152 -3.22 -7.87 -11.66
N SER A 153 -3.56 -9.11 -12.00
CA SER A 153 -3.65 -9.58 -13.38
C SER A 153 -4.75 -8.87 -14.19
N ARG A 154 -5.85 -8.47 -13.53
CA ARG A 154 -7.00 -7.82 -14.18
C ARG A 154 -7.13 -6.34 -13.88
N ARG A 155 -6.66 -5.88 -12.72
CA ARG A 155 -6.75 -4.47 -12.29
C ARG A 155 -5.53 -4.00 -11.53
N ARG A 156 -5.37 -2.69 -11.46
CA ARG A 156 -4.45 -2.01 -10.54
C ARG A 156 -5.24 -1.04 -9.68
N VAL A 157 -4.79 -0.86 -8.45
CA VAL A 157 -5.29 0.17 -7.54
C VAL A 157 -4.12 0.98 -7.01
N VAL A 158 -4.27 2.30 -7.04
CA VAL A 158 -3.31 3.27 -6.52
C VAL A 158 -3.97 4.04 -5.40
N PHE A 159 -3.33 4.10 -4.25
CA PHE A 159 -3.66 5.03 -3.17
C PHE A 159 -2.58 6.10 -3.09
N ASN A 160 -2.98 7.36 -3.25
CA ASN A 160 -2.12 8.53 -3.11
C ASN A 160 -2.68 9.42 -2.00
N ASP A 161 -2.03 9.43 -0.84
CA ASP A 161 -2.51 10.14 0.36
C ASP A 161 -2.50 11.67 0.20
N LEU A 162 -1.74 12.19 -0.78
CA LEU A 162 -1.59 13.62 -1.03
C LEU A 162 -2.55 14.15 -2.10
N ASN A 163 -3.27 13.28 -2.81
CA ASN A 163 -4.27 13.70 -3.79
C ASN A 163 -5.65 13.84 -3.15
N ASP A 164 -5.97 15.02 -2.61
CA ASP A 164 -7.23 15.25 -1.90
C ASP A 164 -8.48 15.08 -2.77
N ALA A 165 -8.39 15.31 -4.08
CA ALA A 165 -9.51 15.14 -5.01
C ALA A 165 -9.77 13.67 -5.35
N GLU A 166 -8.71 12.86 -5.50
CA GLU A 166 -8.80 11.48 -5.93
C GLU A 166 -7.73 10.60 -5.25
N ARG A 167 -7.93 10.34 -3.95
CA ARG A 167 -6.99 9.53 -3.15
C ARG A 167 -6.85 8.09 -3.61
N VAL A 168 -7.86 7.51 -4.28
CA VAL A 168 -7.82 6.12 -4.77
C VAL A 168 -8.21 6.07 -6.24
N ARG A 169 -7.39 5.42 -7.06
CA ARG A 169 -7.58 5.28 -8.51
C ARG A 169 -7.55 3.81 -8.91
N TYR A 170 -8.44 3.44 -9.84
CA TYR A 170 -8.53 2.09 -10.38
C TYR A 170 -8.22 2.09 -11.86
N PHE A 171 -7.49 1.07 -12.31
CA PHE A 171 -7.15 0.87 -13.72
C PHE A 171 -7.48 -0.55 -14.14
N ALA A 172 -8.24 -0.71 -15.22
CA ALA A 172 -8.49 -2.01 -15.83
C ALA A 172 -7.35 -2.38 -16.81
N THR A 173 -6.99 -3.67 -16.87
CA THR A 173 -6.08 -4.17 -17.91
C THR A 173 -6.79 -4.18 -19.26
N ARG A 174 -6.12 -3.71 -20.32
CA ARG A 174 -6.66 -3.57 -21.69
C ARG A 174 -7.01 -4.88 -22.40
N SER A 175 -6.86 -6.05 -21.76
CA SER A 175 -7.13 -7.36 -22.37
C SER A 175 -8.58 -7.83 -22.26
N ALA A 176 -9.48 -7.08 -21.59
CA ALA A 176 -10.91 -7.42 -21.51
C ALA A 176 -11.78 -6.77 -22.61
N SER A 177 -11.20 -6.02 -23.55
CA SER A 177 -11.92 -5.38 -24.66
C SER A 177 -11.52 -5.99 -26.01
N SER A 178 -11.81 -7.27 -26.22
CA SER A 178 -11.72 -7.87 -27.56
C SER A 178 -12.75 -8.99 -27.76
N SER A 179 -14.03 -8.63 -27.71
CA SER A 179 -15.09 -9.32 -28.45
C SER A 179 -16.35 -8.45 -28.46
N CYS A 180 -16.32 -7.32 -29.17
CA CYS A 180 -17.56 -6.70 -29.65
C CYS A 180 -17.49 -6.70 -31.18
N SER A 181 -18.24 -7.64 -31.74
CA SER A 181 -18.45 -7.89 -33.16
C SER A 181 -18.86 -6.62 -33.91
N SER A 182 -18.11 -6.28 -34.96
CA SER A 182 -18.58 -5.43 -36.04
C SER A 182 -19.62 -6.18 -36.87
N ALA A 183 -20.89 -6.15 -36.43
CA ALA A 183 -22.02 -6.42 -37.30
C ALA A 183 -22.37 -5.12 -38.02
N THR A 184 -21.76 -4.93 -39.18
CA THR A 184 -22.04 -3.83 -40.10
C THR A 184 -23.51 -3.91 -40.51
N ALA A 185 -24.30 -2.91 -40.10
CA ALA A 185 -25.67 -2.74 -40.56
C ALA A 185 -25.66 -2.54 -42.08
N ARG A 186 -26.25 -3.50 -42.81
CA ARG A 186 -26.59 -3.31 -44.23
C ARG A 186 -27.71 -2.28 -44.30
N SER A 187 -27.38 -1.08 -44.77
CA SER A 187 -28.34 -0.09 -45.24
C SER A 187 -28.97 -0.59 -46.53
N SER A 188 -30.24 -0.99 -46.46
CA SER A 188 -31.11 -1.16 -47.62
C SER A 188 -31.90 0.14 -47.83
N ALA A 189 -31.43 0.99 -48.73
CA ALA A 189 -32.19 2.11 -49.27
C ALA A 189 -32.94 1.64 -50.54
N HIS A 190 -34.25 1.42 -50.40
CA HIS A 190 -35.19 1.33 -51.52
C HIS A 190 -36.54 1.88 -51.07
N GLY A 191 -37.03 2.90 -51.77
CA GLY A 191 -38.33 3.52 -51.49
C GLY A 191 -38.48 4.91 -52.06
N SER A 192 -38.27 5.09 -53.37
CA SER A 192 -38.70 6.28 -54.10
C SER A 192 -40.23 6.36 -54.09
N ASN A 193 -40.79 7.49 -53.68
CA ASN A 193 -42.22 7.75 -53.81
C ASN A 193 -42.42 9.12 -54.46
N ARG A 194 -42.88 9.16 -55.72
CA ARG A 194 -43.73 10.25 -56.18
C ARG A 194 -44.57 9.88 -57.40
N ALA A 195 -45.86 10.16 -57.21
CA ALA A 195 -47.01 9.85 -58.02
C ALA A 195 -47.09 10.66 -59.33
N SER A 196 -47.75 10.05 -60.30
CA SER A 196 -48.32 10.66 -61.49
C SER A 196 -49.77 11.09 -61.23
N ARG A 197 -50.06 12.39 -61.35
CA ARG A 197 -51.25 13.00 -61.98
C ARG A 197 -51.17 14.53 -61.85
#